data_AF-A0A3B9G2N4-F1
#
_entry.id   AF-A0A3B9G2N4-F1
#
_cell.length_a   1.000
_cell.length_b   1.000
_cell.length_c   1.000
_cell.angle_alpha   90.00
_cell.angle_beta   90.00
_cell.angle_gamma   90.00
#
_symmetry.space_group_name_H-M   'P 1'
#
loop_
_entity.id
_entity.type
_entity.pdbx_description
1 polymer ?
#
loop_
_entity_poly.entity_id
_entity_poly.type
_entity_poly.pdbx_seq_one_letter_code
_entity_poly.pdbx_strand_id
1 'polypeptide(L)'
;MEQLDRFTDELHEWSLNGKEPLSASRDLRYFLDLQEKKLKRSGMIREESYTHVNDEISGCAYRNENGYSSRILYREAVQNIAYQRNGKLIRQIRRPVILYVSFTDKEGHEDRTYQCPNCGHSLTALQARDGCPYCGTYFETDDVYPCVSSYYTVPSIVERSGLMDSLKKEMIIAGGVTGTVLFMICIYAWSDVILIWRILGAFLLSALYGGVAAFVWYMFRSLILLGKVLHEAGRAVPMMKALRSRKKMMEFMEPYDPEFSYEAFEGRVLSLLRTIVFSDDRDSLTVWEGSRDLSSFDDIADMQYRGALYIRKCEVTGSQFRVEGTAFLTDTYIRRTVREKDEKIRFVLIKESGRSAEPGFSIHRVSCETCGGSFDAMHQNICPYCGNPYDLKKKDWIISDMRKA
;
A
#
# COMPACT_ATOMS: atom_id res chain seq x y z
N MET A 1 0.76 10.86 -16.44
CA MET A 1 1.28 9.53 -16.79
C MET A 1 2.67 9.37 -16.21
N GLU A 2 3.63 10.19 -16.63
CA GLU A 2 5.04 10.14 -16.20
C GLU A 2 5.30 10.05 -14.69
N GLN A 3 4.53 10.74 -13.84
CA GLN A 3 4.79 10.73 -12.39
C GLN A 3 4.49 9.40 -11.69
N LEU A 4 3.45 8.67 -12.11
CA LEU A 4 3.12 7.36 -11.54
C LEU A 4 4.16 6.33 -11.95
N ASP A 5 4.48 6.31 -13.25
CA ASP A 5 5.46 5.38 -13.83
C ASP A 5 6.84 5.62 -13.22
N ARG A 6 7.26 6.89 -13.09
CA ARG A 6 8.50 7.28 -12.40
C ARG A 6 8.54 6.77 -10.95
N PHE A 7 7.45 6.91 -10.20
CA PHE A 7 7.41 6.43 -8.81
C PHE A 7 7.49 4.90 -8.74
N THR A 8 6.81 4.17 -9.63
CA THR A 8 6.89 2.70 -9.66
C THR A 8 8.27 2.19 -10.04
N ASP A 9 8.97 2.89 -10.93
CA ASP A 9 10.35 2.59 -11.30
C ASP A 9 11.32 2.88 -10.16
N GLU A 10 11.17 4.03 -9.49
CA GLU A 10 11.95 4.37 -8.28
C GLU A 10 11.72 3.36 -7.15
N LEU A 11 10.48 2.90 -6.96
CA LEU A 11 10.14 1.87 -5.97
C LEU A 11 10.76 0.51 -6.33
N HIS A 12 10.83 0.18 -7.62
CA HIS A 12 11.52 -1.01 -8.09
C HIS A 12 13.03 -0.92 -7.86
N GLU A 13 13.66 0.21 -8.20
CA GLU A 13 15.08 0.46 -7.91
C GLU A 13 15.37 0.32 -6.42
N TRP A 14 14.57 0.99 -5.57
CA TRP A 14 14.66 0.87 -4.11
C TRP A 14 14.64 -0.60 -3.66
N SER A 15 13.73 -1.41 -4.21
CA SER A 15 13.60 -2.82 -3.86
C SER A 15 14.85 -3.67 -4.21
N LEU A 16 15.63 -3.23 -5.19
CA LEU A 16 16.84 -3.93 -5.67
C LEU A 16 18.11 -3.49 -4.94
N ASN A 17 18.31 -2.18 -4.78
CA ASN A 17 19.59 -1.61 -4.34
C ASN A 17 19.48 -0.72 -3.09
N GLY A 18 18.27 -0.51 -2.55
CA GLY A 18 18.03 0.35 -1.39
C GLY A 18 18.12 1.85 -1.69
N LYS A 19 18.16 2.24 -2.97
CA LYS A 19 18.18 3.66 -3.37
C LYS A 19 16.83 4.27 -3.07
N GLU A 20 16.80 5.23 -2.15
CA GLU A 20 15.56 5.87 -1.73
C GLU A 20 14.86 6.61 -2.89
N PRO A 21 13.53 6.46 -3.05
CA PRO A 21 12.78 7.14 -4.10
C PRO A 21 12.81 8.66 -3.92
N LEU A 22 13.11 9.40 -4.98
CA LEU A 22 13.24 10.87 -4.95
C LEU A 22 11.88 11.55 -4.92
N SER A 23 10.89 10.94 -5.58
CA SER A 23 9.52 11.43 -5.65
C SER A 23 8.70 11.18 -4.39
N ALA A 24 9.20 10.36 -3.46
CA ALA A 24 8.52 10.06 -2.20
C ALA A 24 8.68 11.16 -1.16
N SER A 25 7.65 11.38 -0.35
CA SER A 25 7.73 12.24 0.84
C SER A 25 8.74 11.68 1.85
N ARG A 26 9.23 12.53 2.76
CA ARG A 26 10.16 12.10 3.81
C ARG A 26 9.59 10.97 4.68
N ASP A 27 8.31 11.07 5.05
CA ASP A 27 7.60 10.05 5.83
C ASP A 27 7.55 8.70 5.08
N LEU A 28 7.36 8.72 3.75
CA LEU A 28 7.32 7.51 2.94
C LEU A 28 8.70 6.87 2.79
N ARG A 29 9.74 7.67 2.52
CA ARG A 29 11.13 7.19 2.42
C ARG A 29 11.58 6.56 3.73
N TYR A 30 11.22 7.20 4.84
CA TYR A 30 11.50 6.67 6.17
C TYR A 30 10.86 5.29 6.41
N PHE A 31 9.59 5.11 6.03
CA PHE A 31 8.95 3.79 6.09
C PHE A 31 9.70 2.75 5.26
N LEU A 32 10.12 3.11 4.04
CA LEU A 32 10.86 2.21 3.17
C LEU A 32 12.22 1.82 3.78
N ASP A 33 12.96 2.77 4.37
CA ASP A 33 14.21 2.47 5.07
C ASP A 33 14.02 1.51 6.25
N LEU A 34 12.99 1.71 7.09
CA LEU A 34 12.66 0.79 8.18
C LEU A 34 12.36 -0.63 7.67
N GLN A 35 11.55 -0.72 6.60
CA GLN A 35 11.19 -1.99 5.97
C GLN A 35 12.44 -2.69 5.42
N GLU A 36 13.31 -1.96 4.73
CA GLU A 36 14.56 -2.48 4.18
C GLU A 36 15.50 -2.98 5.28
N LYS A 37 15.69 -2.20 6.36
CA LYS A 37 16.50 -2.61 7.52
C LYS A 37 15.99 -3.92 8.12
N LYS A 38 14.67 -4.08 8.27
CA LYS A 38 14.08 -5.31 8.81
C LYS A 38 14.25 -6.50 7.88
N LEU A 39 14.08 -6.30 6.57
CA LEU A 39 14.32 -7.33 5.55
C LEU A 39 15.79 -7.77 5.50
N LYS A 40 16.73 -6.82 5.51
CA LYS A 40 18.18 -7.08 5.54
C LYS A 40 18.59 -7.92 6.75
N ARG A 41 18.04 -7.62 7.94
CA ARG A 41 18.29 -8.42 9.17
C ARG A 41 17.76 -9.84 9.07
N SER A 42 16.66 -10.06 8.35
CA SER A 42 16.13 -11.40 8.07
C SER A 42 16.92 -12.16 6.99
N GLY A 43 17.97 -11.55 6.43
CA GLY A 43 18.80 -12.08 5.35
C GLY A 43 18.06 -12.19 4.02
N MET A 44 17.04 -11.35 3.81
CA MET A 44 16.16 -11.41 2.66
C MET A 44 16.28 -10.16 1.79
N ILE A 45 16.16 -10.36 0.48
CA ILE A 45 15.94 -9.30 -0.50
C ILE A 45 14.52 -9.48 -1.03
N ARG A 46 13.74 -8.40 -1.05
CA ARG A 46 12.38 -8.35 -1.57
C ARG A 46 12.39 -7.45 -2.79
N GLU A 47 12.36 -8.06 -3.95
CA GLU A 47 12.21 -7.36 -5.22
C GLU A 47 10.72 -7.16 -5.49
N GLU A 48 10.32 -5.92 -5.76
CA GLU A 48 8.94 -5.54 -6.05
C GLU A 48 8.88 -4.79 -7.38
N SER A 49 7.97 -5.19 -8.26
CA SER A 49 7.71 -4.49 -9.51
C SER A 49 6.23 -4.49 -9.87
N TYR A 50 5.83 -3.48 -10.65
CA TYR A 50 4.46 -3.28 -11.10
C TYR A 50 4.40 -3.31 -12.62
N THR A 51 3.63 -4.25 -13.18
CA THR A 51 3.36 -4.28 -14.62
C THR A 51 1.97 -3.69 -14.86
N HIS A 52 1.89 -2.48 -15.40
CA HIS A 52 0.62 -1.82 -15.69
C HIS A 52 -0.14 -2.54 -16.81
N VAL A 53 -1.46 -2.74 -16.61
CA VAL A 53 -2.29 -3.51 -17.55
C VAL A 53 -2.70 -2.67 -18.77
N ASN A 54 -2.91 -1.36 -18.57
CA ASN A 54 -3.25 -0.37 -19.61
C ASN A 54 -2.49 0.95 -19.35
N ASP A 55 -2.29 1.76 -20.40
CA ASP A 55 -1.64 3.08 -20.31
C ASP A 55 -2.53 4.15 -19.63
N GLU A 56 -3.85 3.96 -19.66
CA GLU A 56 -4.81 4.93 -19.11
C GLU A 56 -4.94 4.85 -17.58
N ILE A 57 -4.98 6.03 -16.93
CA ILE A 57 -5.26 6.16 -15.50
C ILE A 57 -6.75 5.95 -15.27
N SER A 58 -7.11 5.08 -14.32
CA SER A 58 -8.52 4.68 -14.10
C SER A 58 -9.36 5.77 -13.41
N GLY A 59 -8.72 6.73 -12.73
CA GLY A 59 -9.37 7.96 -12.25
C GLY A 59 -8.46 8.82 -11.36
N CYS A 60 -8.89 10.06 -11.10
CA CYS A 60 -8.22 11.00 -10.22
C CYS A 60 -9.23 11.61 -9.24
N ALA A 61 -8.94 11.54 -7.94
CA ALA A 61 -9.64 12.35 -6.94
C ALA A 61 -8.76 13.58 -6.66
N TYR A 62 -9.33 14.78 -6.81
CA TYR A 62 -8.64 16.05 -6.56
C TYR A 62 -9.24 16.72 -5.34
N ARG A 63 -8.38 17.23 -4.45
CA ARG A 63 -8.81 18.05 -3.33
C ARG A 63 -7.79 19.15 -3.03
N ASN A 64 -8.28 20.37 -2.83
CA ASN A 64 -7.48 21.51 -2.39
C ASN A 64 -7.88 21.87 -0.96
N GLU A 65 -6.88 21.96 -0.08
CA GLU A 65 -7.04 22.35 1.32
C GLU A 65 -5.80 23.16 1.71
N ASN A 66 -5.97 24.35 2.30
CA ASN A 66 -4.87 25.15 2.86
C ASN A 66 -3.63 25.36 1.96
N GLY A 67 -3.83 25.59 0.65
CA GLY A 67 -2.72 25.76 -0.30
C GLY A 67 -1.97 24.47 -0.63
N TYR A 68 -2.48 23.30 -0.25
CA TYR A 68 -2.03 21.98 -0.72
C TYR A 68 -3.08 21.36 -1.64
N SER A 69 -2.62 20.77 -2.74
CA SER A 69 -3.48 19.97 -3.62
C SER A 69 -3.10 18.49 -3.53
N SER A 70 -4.07 17.64 -3.20
CA SER A 70 -3.90 16.19 -3.14
C SER A 70 -4.59 15.53 -4.33
N ARG A 71 -3.88 14.60 -4.96
CA ARG A 71 -4.30 13.85 -6.14
C ARG A 71 -4.08 12.37 -5.93
N ILE A 72 -5.16 11.60 -5.86
CA ILE A 72 -5.07 10.14 -5.79
C ILE A 72 -5.23 9.58 -7.20
N LEU A 73 -4.17 8.98 -7.70
CA LEU A 73 -4.18 8.24 -8.96
C LEU A 73 -4.32 6.76 -8.65
N TYR A 74 -5.19 6.07 -9.39
CA TYR A 74 -5.28 4.62 -9.30
C TYR A 74 -5.22 3.97 -10.69
N ARG A 75 -4.55 2.83 -10.75
CA ARG A 75 -4.35 2.08 -11.99
C ARG A 75 -4.31 0.57 -11.72
N GLU A 76 -4.90 -0.20 -12.63
CA GLU A 76 -4.76 -1.66 -12.63
C GLU A 76 -3.31 -2.06 -12.98
N ALA A 77 -2.72 -2.90 -12.13
CA ALA A 77 -1.36 -3.40 -12.30
C ALA A 77 -1.28 -4.86 -11.86
N VAL A 78 -0.28 -5.56 -12.37
CA VAL A 78 0.15 -6.85 -11.85
C VAL A 78 1.35 -6.60 -10.96
N GLN A 79 1.18 -6.87 -9.66
CA GLN A 79 2.26 -6.77 -8.69
C GLN A 79 3.05 -8.08 -8.72
N ASN A 80 4.34 -7.97 -8.99
CA ASN A 80 5.31 -9.06 -8.92
C ASN A 80 6.20 -8.84 -7.70
N ILE A 81 6.19 -9.80 -6.77
CA ILE A 81 7.06 -9.78 -5.59
C ILE A 81 7.91 -11.04 -5.61
N ALA A 82 9.23 -10.87 -5.61
CA ALA A 82 10.19 -11.96 -5.50
C ALA A 82 10.97 -11.84 -4.19
N TYR A 83 10.88 -12.89 -3.38
CA TYR A 83 11.62 -13.01 -2.13
C TYR A 83 12.84 -13.89 -2.36
N GLN A 84 14.02 -13.33 -2.14
CA GLN A 84 15.30 -14.00 -2.33
C GLN A 84 16.08 -14.07 -1.01
N ARG A 85 16.80 -15.18 -0.78
CA ARG A 85 17.74 -15.36 0.34
C ARG A 85 19.03 -15.93 -0.19
N ASN A 86 20.15 -15.24 0.04
CA ASN A 86 21.47 -15.66 -0.44
C ASN A 86 21.49 -16.01 -1.95
N GLY A 87 20.81 -15.19 -2.77
CA GLY A 87 20.71 -15.41 -4.22
C GLY A 87 19.77 -16.55 -4.66
N LYS A 88 19.09 -17.24 -3.73
CA LYS A 88 18.08 -18.26 -4.07
C LYS A 88 16.67 -17.67 -3.94
N LEU A 89 15.86 -17.85 -4.98
CA LEU A 89 14.44 -17.51 -4.97
C LEU A 89 13.68 -18.44 -4.00
N ILE A 90 13.08 -17.87 -2.96
CA ILE A 90 12.24 -18.61 -2.00
C ILE A 90 10.79 -18.64 -2.45
N ARG A 91 10.27 -17.48 -2.89
CA ARG A 91 8.87 -17.35 -3.28
C ARG A 91 8.71 -16.22 -4.29
N GLN A 92 7.93 -16.49 -5.33
CA GLN A 92 7.48 -15.49 -6.28
C GLN A 92 5.96 -15.37 -6.18
N ILE A 93 5.47 -14.15 -6.09
CA ILE A 93 4.04 -13.83 -5.97
C ILE A 93 3.70 -12.93 -7.14
N ARG A 94 2.78 -13.40 -7.99
CA ARG A 94 2.19 -12.61 -9.08
C ARG A 94 0.71 -12.47 -8.80
N ARG A 95 0.26 -11.24 -8.57
CA ARG A 95 -1.16 -10.97 -8.28
C ARG A 95 -1.64 -9.71 -8.98
N PRO A 96 -2.84 -9.73 -9.58
CA PRO A 96 -3.45 -8.52 -10.10
C PRO A 96 -3.93 -7.66 -8.93
N VAL A 97 -3.66 -6.36 -9.02
CA VAL A 97 -3.97 -5.36 -8.00
C VAL A 97 -4.46 -4.07 -8.65
N ILE A 98 -5.17 -3.25 -7.86
CA ILE A 98 -5.36 -1.84 -8.16
C ILE A 98 -4.36 -1.10 -7.27
N LEU A 99 -3.38 -0.44 -7.90
CA LEU A 99 -2.40 0.39 -7.22
C LEU A 99 -2.99 1.79 -7.05
N TYR A 100 -3.02 2.27 -5.80
CA TYR A 100 -3.39 3.63 -5.44
C TYR A 100 -2.15 4.38 -5.01
N VAL A 101 -1.92 5.56 -5.58
CA VAL A 101 -0.81 6.44 -5.25
C VAL A 101 -1.35 7.85 -5.00
N SER A 102 -1.07 8.37 -3.82
CA SER A 102 -1.47 9.71 -3.40
C SER A 102 -0.32 10.68 -3.64
N PHE A 103 -0.54 11.64 -4.53
CA PHE A 103 0.34 12.76 -4.79
C PHE A 103 -0.12 13.96 -3.97
N THR A 104 0.81 14.66 -3.36
CA THR A 104 0.57 15.91 -2.67
C THR A 104 1.43 16.98 -3.33
N ASP A 105 0.84 18.12 -3.59
CA ASP A 105 1.46 19.29 -4.19
C ASP A 105 1.14 20.52 -3.35
N LYS A 106 1.97 21.56 -3.44
CA LYS A 106 1.83 22.80 -2.66
C LYS A 106 1.74 23.99 -3.62
N GLU A 107 0.67 24.77 -3.51
CA GLU A 107 0.46 25.98 -4.30
C GLU A 107 1.59 27.01 -4.04
N GLY A 108 2.24 27.48 -5.11
CA GLY A 108 3.34 28.44 -5.01
C GLY A 108 4.73 27.84 -4.73
N HIS A 109 4.90 26.52 -4.92
CA HIS A 109 6.22 25.88 -4.88
C HIS A 109 7.09 26.34 -6.07
N GLU A 110 7.89 27.38 -5.84
CA GLU A 110 9.04 27.72 -6.67
C GLU A 110 10.27 26.95 -6.18
N ASP A 111 11.24 26.67 -7.07
CA ASP A 111 12.57 26.14 -6.72
C ASP A 111 13.32 27.14 -5.83
N ARG A 112 12.93 27.22 -4.55
CA ARG A 112 13.54 28.12 -3.57
C ARG A 112 14.85 27.54 -3.09
N THR A 113 15.88 28.37 -3.06
CA THR A 113 17.11 28.08 -2.35
C THR A 113 16.93 28.38 -0.87
N TYR A 114 17.25 27.42 -0.02
CA TYR A 114 17.20 27.56 1.44
C TYR A 114 18.56 28.02 1.96
N GLN A 115 18.59 28.81 3.03
CA GLN A 115 19.83 29.11 3.74
C GLN A 115 19.87 28.29 5.02
N CYS A 116 20.97 27.58 5.25
CA CYS A 116 21.15 26.83 6.48
C CYS A 116 21.16 27.78 7.69
N PRO A 117 20.27 27.63 8.68
CA PRO A 117 20.23 28.51 9.85
C PRO A 117 21.47 28.37 10.75
N ASN A 118 22.20 27.26 10.65
CA ASN A 118 23.40 27.01 11.45
C ASN A 118 24.68 27.56 10.79
N CYS A 119 24.88 27.36 9.48
CA CYS A 119 26.13 27.73 8.81
C CYS A 119 25.99 28.77 7.68
N GLY A 120 24.77 29.18 7.34
CA GLY A 120 24.52 30.15 6.26
C GLY A 120 24.70 29.60 4.84
N HIS A 121 24.99 28.31 4.67
CA HIS A 121 25.17 27.70 3.34
C HIS A 121 23.85 27.70 2.54
N SER A 122 23.92 28.10 1.27
CA SER A 122 22.78 28.04 0.34
C SER A 122 22.57 26.61 -0.15
N LEU A 123 21.34 26.13 -0.04
CA LEU A 123 20.93 24.74 -0.25
C LEU A 123 19.82 24.71 -1.31
N THR A 124 19.85 23.71 -2.19
CA THR A 124 18.66 23.37 -2.99
C THR A 124 17.58 22.73 -2.11
N ALA A 125 16.31 22.72 -2.53
CA ALA A 125 15.23 22.06 -1.77
C ALA A 125 15.56 20.60 -1.43
N LEU A 126 16.21 19.89 -2.36
CA LEU A 126 16.66 18.51 -2.20
C LEU A 126 17.76 18.37 -1.13
N GLN A 127 18.75 19.27 -1.13
CA GLN A 127 19.79 19.31 -0.10
C GLN A 127 19.25 19.76 1.26
N ALA A 128 18.32 20.71 1.27
CA ALA A 128 17.69 21.19 2.49
C ALA A 128 16.88 20.07 3.16
N ARG A 129 16.18 19.26 2.35
CA ARG A 129 15.46 18.04 2.78
C ARG A 129 16.38 16.99 3.38
N ASP A 130 17.49 16.68 2.71
CA ASP A 130 18.41 15.60 3.11
C ASP A 130 19.42 16.05 4.19
N GLY A 131 19.41 17.34 4.55
CA GLY A 131 20.27 17.97 5.56
C GLY A 131 21.41 18.77 4.93
N CYS A 132 21.87 19.82 5.63
CA CYS A 132 22.93 20.68 5.09
C CYS A 132 24.22 19.86 4.82
N PRO A 133 24.76 19.81 3.58
CA PRO A 133 25.92 18.99 3.25
C PRO A 133 27.21 19.55 3.88
N TYR A 134 27.19 20.79 4.36
CA TYR A 134 28.36 21.43 4.97
C TYR A 134 28.45 21.16 6.48
N CYS A 135 27.37 21.41 7.23
CA CYS A 135 27.37 21.27 8.69
C CYS A 135 26.52 20.10 9.22
N GLY A 136 25.87 19.34 8.34
CA GLY A 136 25.02 18.19 8.72
C GLY A 136 23.75 18.58 9.49
N THR A 137 23.42 19.86 9.58
CA THR A 137 22.26 20.32 10.36
C THR A 137 20.98 20.09 9.58
N TYR A 138 20.02 19.43 10.24
CA TYR A 138 18.63 19.34 9.81
C TYR A 138 17.86 20.53 10.37
N PHE A 139 17.00 21.11 9.54
CA PHE A 139 16.15 22.22 9.93
C PHE A 139 14.80 22.12 9.23
N GLU A 140 13.86 22.95 9.66
CA GLU A 140 12.51 22.98 9.13
C GLU A 140 12.52 23.48 7.68
N THR A 141 12.31 22.56 6.74
CA THR A 141 12.15 22.84 5.31
C THR A 141 10.87 22.19 4.81
N ASP A 142 10.24 22.80 3.82
CA ASP A 142 9.14 22.16 3.09
C ASP A 142 9.66 20.87 2.41
N ASP A 143 8.78 19.88 2.26
CA ASP A 143 9.08 18.73 1.41
C ASP A 143 9.26 19.19 -0.05
N VAL A 144 9.98 18.39 -0.85
CA VAL A 144 10.10 18.64 -2.29
C VAL A 144 8.76 18.30 -2.95
N TYR A 145 7.98 19.30 -3.34
CA TYR A 145 6.70 19.11 -4.01
C TYR A 145 6.85 19.14 -5.54
N PRO A 146 6.00 18.40 -6.29
CA PRO A 146 5.02 17.42 -5.82
C PRO A 146 5.67 16.12 -5.34
N CYS A 147 5.15 15.53 -4.26
CA CYS A 147 5.64 14.29 -3.68
C CYS A 147 4.57 13.21 -3.56
N VAL A 148 4.99 11.96 -3.50
CA VAL A 148 4.14 10.81 -3.18
C VAL A 148 4.06 10.67 -1.68
N SER A 149 2.88 10.92 -1.11
CA SER A 149 2.64 10.86 0.34
C SER A 149 2.33 9.45 0.83
N SER A 150 1.66 8.64 0.00
CA SER A 150 1.33 7.26 0.33
C SER A 150 1.02 6.42 -0.91
N TYR A 151 1.21 5.11 -0.79
CA TYR A 151 0.75 4.14 -1.78
C TYR A 151 0.19 2.88 -1.10
N TYR A 152 -0.77 2.23 -1.75
CA TYR A 152 -1.31 0.95 -1.31
C TYR A 152 -1.91 0.16 -2.47
N THR A 153 -2.04 -1.16 -2.26
CA THR A 153 -2.54 -2.08 -3.28
C THR A 153 -3.79 -2.78 -2.79
N VAL A 154 -4.87 -2.72 -3.57
CA VAL A 154 -6.07 -3.50 -3.32
C VAL A 154 -6.04 -4.72 -4.24
N PRO A 155 -6.19 -5.95 -3.72
CA PRO A 155 -6.18 -7.15 -4.56
C PRO A 155 -7.36 -7.11 -5.54
N SER A 156 -7.09 -7.36 -6.82
CA SER A 156 -8.13 -7.60 -7.82
C SER A 156 -8.23 -9.09 -8.13
N ILE A 157 -9.42 -9.54 -8.54
CA ILE A 157 -9.71 -10.98 -8.63
C ILE A 157 -9.13 -11.58 -9.92
N VAL A 158 -9.09 -10.79 -11.00
CA VAL A 158 -8.56 -11.19 -12.31
C VAL A 158 -8.06 -9.96 -13.08
N GLU A 159 -7.04 -10.15 -13.92
CA GLU A 159 -6.70 -9.23 -15.01
C GLU A 159 -7.88 -9.12 -15.98
N ARG A 160 -8.58 -7.99 -15.97
CA ARG A 160 -9.82 -7.82 -16.74
C ARG A 160 -9.59 -7.95 -18.24
N SER A 161 -8.47 -7.41 -18.74
CA SER A 161 -8.09 -7.47 -20.16
C SER A 161 -7.76 -8.90 -20.62
N GLY A 162 -7.05 -9.68 -19.80
CA GLY A 162 -6.64 -11.05 -20.13
C GLY A 162 -7.70 -12.13 -19.87
N LEU A 163 -8.78 -11.82 -19.16
CA LEU A 163 -9.82 -12.79 -18.81
C LEU A 163 -10.52 -13.36 -20.05
N MET A 164 -10.97 -12.49 -20.96
CA MET A 164 -11.71 -12.91 -22.16
C MET A 164 -10.82 -13.73 -23.10
N ASP A 165 -9.55 -13.36 -23.23
CA ASP A 165 -8.60 -14.09 -24.08
C ASP A 165 -8.21 -15.44 -23.48
N SER A 166 -8.05 -15.51 -22.15
CA SER A 166 -7.82 -16.78 -21.45
C SER A 166 -9.02 -17.71 -21.59
N LEU A 167 -10.23 -17.21 -21.41
CA LEU A 167 -11.46 -17.98 -21.59
C LEU A 167 -11.60 -18.49 -23.03
N LYS A 168 -11.33 -17.65 -24.04
CA LYS A 168 -11.35 -18.06 -25.45
C LYS A 168 -10.34 -19.17 -25.73
N LYS A 169 -9.10 -19.04 -25.27
CA LYS A 169 -8.05 -20.07 -25.44
C LYS A 169 -8.44 -21.39 -24.79
N GLU A 170 -8.92 -21.35 -23.54
CA GLU A 170 -9.38 -22.54 -22.84
C GLU A 170 -10.58 -23.21 -23.55
N MET A 171 -11.54 -22.44 -24.04
CA MET A 171 -12.69 -22.95 -24.82
C MET A 171 -12.25 -23.62 -26.13
N ILE A 172 -11.32 -23.01 -26.87
CA ILE A 172 -10.79 -23.57 -28.12
C ILE A 172 -10.04 -24.89 -27.84
N ILE A 173 -9.26 -24.94 -26.77
CA ILE A 173 -8.54 -26.16 -26.38
C ILE A 173 -9.52 -27.25 -25.96
N ALA A 174 -10.47 -26.95 -25.08
CA ALA A 174 -11.45 -27.94 -24.59
C ALA A 174 -12.33 -28.48 -25.72
N GLY A 175 -12.85 -27.59 -26.58
CA GLY A 175 -13.66 -27.96 -27.73
C GLY A 175 -12.86 -28.70 -28.81
N GLY A 176 -11.63 -28.24 -29.09
CA GLY A 176 -10.75 -28.85 -30.08
C GLY A 176 -10.28 -30.25 -29.67
N VAL A 177 -9.85 -30.45 -28.42
CA VAL A 177 -9.43 -31.77 -27.92
C VAL A 177 -10.59 -32.74 -27.95
N THR A 178 -11.76 -32.35 -27.42
CA THR A 178 -12.94 -33.22 -27.37
C THR A 178 -13.46 -33.55 -28.77
N GLY A 179 -13.54 -32.55 -29.65
CA GLY A 179 -13.92 -32.74 -31.04
C GLY A 179 -12.96 -33.67 -31.80
N THR A 180 -11.65 -33.49 -31.63
CA THR A 180 -10.64 -34.36 -32.29
C THR A 180 -10.73 -35.81 -31.83
N VAL A 181 -10.88 -36.04 -30.52
CA VAL A 181 -11.03 -37.39 -29.96
C VAL A 181 -12.31 -38.07 -30.49
N LEU A 182 -13.44 -37.35 -30.49
CA LEU A 182 -14.70 -37.89 -31.00
C LEU A 182 -14.66 -38.13 -32.51
N PHE A 183 -14.00 -37.26 -33.26
CA PHE A 183 -13.80 -37.46 -34.70
C PHE A 183 -13.04 -38.78 -34.98
N MET A 184 -11.96 -39.04 -34.25
CA MET A 184 -11.19 -40.29 -34.36
C MET A 184 -12.03 -41.52 -34.00
N ILE A 185 -12.85 -41.43 -32.94
CA ILE A 185 -13.76 -42.50 -32.52
C ILE A 185 -14.82 -42.78 -33.61
N CYS A 186 -15.43 -41.74 -34.18
CA CYS A 186 -16.44 -41.89 -35.23
C CYS A 186 -15.86 -42.48 -36.53
N ILE A 187 -14.64 -42.10 -36.91
CA ILE A 187 -13.96 -42.70 -38.08
C ILE A 187 -13.70 -44.19 -37.87
N TYR A 188 -13.32 -44.60 -36.65
CA TYR A 188 -13.08 -46.00 -36.32
C TYR A 188 -14.38 -46.81 -36.22
N ALA A 189 -15.40 -46.28 -35.55
CA ALA A 189 -16.67 -46.98 -35.29
C ALA A 189 -17.53 -47.18 -36.56
N TRP A 190 -17.35 -46.35 -37.58
CA TRP A 190 -18.08 -46.43 -38.84
C TRP A 190 -17.22 -46.95 -39.99
N SER A 191 -16.34 -47.92 -39.70
CA SER A 191 -15.47 -48.55 -40.70
C SER A 191 -16.23 -49.05 -41.93
N ASP A 192 -17.49 -49.47 -41.74
CA ASP A 192 -18.30 -50.16 -42.75
C ASP A 192 -19.07 -49.22 -43.69
N VAL A 193 -19.02 -47.89 -43.43
CA VAL A 193 -19.71 -46.86 -44.23
C VAL A 193 -18.76 -46.28 -45.27
N ILE A 194 -19.31 -45.88 -46.43
CA ILE A 194 -18.58 -45.19 -47.50
C ILE A 194 -17.83 -43.96 -46.93
N LEU A 195 -16.55 -43.84 -47.28
CA LEU A 195 -15.60 -42.88 -46.73
C LEU A 195 -16.11 -41.43 -46.71
N ILE A 196 -16.78 -40.98 -47.77
CA ILE A 196 -17.29 -39.60 -47.89
C ILE A 196 -18.35 -39.31 -46.84
N TRP A 197 -19.35 -40.20 -46.70
CA TRP A 197 -20.41 -40.06 -45.70
C TRP A 197 -19.87 -40.23 -44.27
N ARG A 198 -18.85 -41.06 -44.10
CA ARG A 198 -18.16 -41.27 -42.83
C ARG A 198 -17.49 -40.00 -42.32
N ILE A 199 -16.70 -39.33 -43.17
CA ILE A 199 -16.01 -38.09 -42.80
C ILE A 199 -17.02 -36.99 -42.51
N LEU A 200 -18.06 -36.86 -43.33
CA LEU A 200 -19.06 -35.79 -43.21
C LEU A 200 -19.89 -35.94 -41.93
N GLY A 201 -20.32 -37.17 -41.61
CA GLY A 201 -21.02 -37.46 -40.36
C GLY A 201 -20.14 -37.30 -39.13
N ALA A 202 -18.89 -37.78 -39.17
CA ALA A 202 -17.93 -37.62 -38.08
C ALA A 202 -17.63 -36.15 -37.79
N PHE A 203 -17.49 -35.33 -38.84
CA PHE A 203 -17.28 -33.88 -38.71
C PHE A 203 -18.47 -33.20 -38.03
N LEU A 204 -19.70 -33.46 -38.46
CA LEU A 204 -20.91 -32.86 -37.87
C LEU A 204 -21.09 -33.23 -36.38
N LEU A 205 -20.92 -34.50 -36.03
CA LEU A 205 -21.01 -34.96 -34.64
C LEU A 205 -19.89 -34.37 -33.79
N SER A 206 -18.64 -34.42 -34.28
CA SER A 206 -17.49 -33.87 -33.56
C SER A 206 -17.62 -32.36 -33.32
N ALA A 207 -18.14 -31.59 -34.28
CA ALA A 207 -18.39 -30.17 -34.13
C ALA A 207 -19.47 -29.88 -33.10
N LEU A 208 -20.58 -30.65 -33.12
CA LEU A 208 -21.66 -30.50 -32.15
C LEU A 208 -21.18 -30.78 -30.72
N TYR A 209 -20.57 -31.94 -30.49
CA TYR A 209 -20.11 -32.34 -29.16
C TYR A 209 -18.89 -31.53 -28.69
N GLY A 210 -18.01 -31.10 -29.60
CA GLY A 210 -16.93 -30.16 -29.30
C GLY A 210 -17.47 -28.80 -28.83
N GLY A 211 -18.54 -28.31 -29.46
CA GLY A 211 -19.25 -27.10 -29.02
C GLY A 211 -19.89 -27.25 -27.63
N VAL A 212 -20.57 -28.38 -27.38
CA VAL A 212 -21.14 -28.67 -26.06
C VAL A 212 -20.06 -28.75 -24.99
N ALA A 213 -18.94 -29.44 -25.26
CA ALA A 213 -17.84 -29.55 -24.30
C ALA A 213 -17.21 -28.19 -23.99
N ALA A 214 -17.01 -27.33 -25.00
CA ALA A 214 -16.52 -25.97 -24.78
C ALA A 214 -17.49 -25.14 -23.92
N PHE A 215 -18.80 -25.27 -24.13
CA PHE A 215 -19.81 -24.59 -23.31
C PHE A 215 -19.84 -25.10 -21.86
N VAL A 216 -19.77 -26.42 -21.66
CA VAL A 216 -19.70 -27.01 -20.31
C VAL A 216 -18.45 -26.55 -19.58
N TRP A 217 -17.30 -26.51 -20.27
CA TRP A 217 -16.05 -25.96 -19.70
C TRP A 217 -16.20 -24.50 -19.30
N TYR A 218 -16.79 -23.67 -20.17
CA TYR A 218 -17.06 -22.26 -19.88
C TYR A 218 -17.94 -22.10 -18.63
N MET A 219 -19.02 -22.88 -18.52
CA MET A 219 -19.91 -22.86 -17.34
C MET A 219 -19.17 -23.25 -16.06
N PHE A 220 -18.37 -24.32 -16.10
CA PHE A 220 -17.56 -24.75 -14.97
C PHE A 220 -16.55 -23.67 -14.55
N ARG A 221 -15.85 -23.06 -15.52
CA ARG A 221 -14.89 -21.99 -15.27
C ARG A 221 -15.56 -20.74 -14.68
N SER A 222 -16.74 -20.39 -15.18
CA SER A 222 -17.56 -19.29 -14.66
C SER A 222 -17.97 -19.52 -13.20
N LEU A 223 -18.40 -20.75 -12.84
CA LEU A 223 -18.70 -21.11 -11.45
C LEU A 223 -17.48 -20.97 -10.53
N ILE A 224 -16.29 -21.37 -10.98
CA ILE A 224 -15.05 -21.17 -10.23
C ILE A 224 -14.76 -19.68 -10.04
N LEU A 225 -14.90 -18.86 -11.10
CA LEU A 225 -14.73 -17.41 -11.00
C LEU A 225 -15.74 -16.81 -10.01
N LEU A 226 -17.00 -17.20 -10.09
CA LEU A 226 -18.04 -16.73 -9.18
C LEU A 226 -17.71 -17.11 -7.73
N GLY A 227 -17.25 -18.33 -7.48
CA GLY A 227 -16.77 -18.77 -6.18
C GLY A 227 -15.61 -17.91 -5.66
N LYS A 228 -14.63 -17.58 -6.51
CA LYS A 228 -13.52 -16.67 -6.16
C LYS A 228 -14.01 -15.25 -5.87
N VAL A 229 -14.94 -14.73 -6.68
CA VAL A 229 -15.54 -13.41 -6.46
C VAL A 229 -16.28 -13.36 -5.14
N LEU A 230 -17.08 -14.38 -4.81
CA LEU A 230 -17.78 -14.46 -3.54
C LEU A 230 -16.82 -14.59 -2.35
N HIS A 231 -15.74 -15.36 -2.51
CA HIS A 231 -14.71 -15.49 -1.48
C HIS A 231 -14.00 -14.16 -1.20
N GLU A 232 -13.54 -13.46 -2.25
CA GLU A 232 -12.90 -12.15 -2.11
C GLU A 232 -13.88 -11.07 -1.65
N ALA A 233 -15.13 -11.09 -2.13
CA ALA A 233 -16.18 -10.22 -1.61
C ALA A 233 -16.39 -10.44 -0.11
N GLY A 234 -16.37 -11.70 0.36
CA GLY A 234 -16.39 -12.05 1.78
C GLY A 234 -15.25 -11.43 2.59
N ARG A 235 -14.02 -11.44 2.05
CA ARG A 235 -12.86 -10.78 2.66
C ARG A 235 -12.97 -9.24 2.65
N ALA A 236 -13.65 -8.69 1.65
CA ALA A 236 -13.89 -7.25 1.51
C ALA A 236 -15.10 -6.73 2.33
N VAL A 237 -16.05 -7.57 2.75
CA VAL A 237 -17.20 -7.16 3.61
C VAL A 237 -16.78 -6.31 4.82
N PRO A 238 -15.79 -6.70 5.65
CA PRO A 238 -15.41 -5.87 6.78
C PRO A 238 -14.75 -4.54 6.36
N MET A 239 -14.15 -4.47 5.17
CA MET A 239 -13.61 -3.24 4.58
C MET A 239 -14.70 -2.30 4.07
N MET A 240 -15.84 -2.82 3.61
CA MET A 240 -16.99 -1.98 3.23
C MET A 240 -17.55 -1.20 4.43
N LYS A 241 -17.46 -1.77 5.64
CA LYS A 241 -17.78 -1.03 6.89
C LYS A 241 -16.78 0.10 7.15
N ALA A 242 -15.51 -0.08 6.77
CA ALA A 242 -14.47 0.93 6.86
C ALA A 242 -14.80 2.16 5.99
N LEU A 243 -15.23 1.96 4.74
CA LEU A 243 -15.66 3.06 3.87
C LEU A 243 -16.80 3.90 4.48
N ARG A 244 -17.76 3.27 5.16
CA ARG A 244 -18.83 4.01 5.86
C ARG A 244 -18.30 4.79 7.07
N SER A 245 -17.30 4.27 7.77
CA SER A 245 -16.72 4.92 8.94
C SER A 245 -15.89 6.17 8.60
N ARG A 246 -15.45 6.31 7.34
CA ARG A 246 -14.83 7.54 6.85
C ARG A 246 -15.72 8.77 7.08
N LYS A 247 -17.01 8.68 6.75
CA LYS A 247 -17.96 9.78 6.97
C LYS A 247 -18.07 10.15 8.44
N LYS A 248 -18.15 9.15 9.32
CA LYS A 248 -18.19 9.32 10.78
C LYS A 248 -16.97 10.09 11.30
N MET A 249 -15.78 9.83 10.76
CA MET A 249 -14.56 10.53 11.16
C MET A 249 -14.56 11.98 10.67
N MET A 250 -14.96 12.22 9.42
CA MET A 250 -15.06 13.58 8.88
C MET A 250 -16.08 14.42 9.68
N GLU A 251 -17.27 13.88 9.95
CA GLU A 251 -18.30 14.55 10.78
C GLU A 251 -17.83 14.81 12.22
N PHE A 252 -16.97 13.94 12.78
CA PHE A 252 -16.42 14.12 14.12
C PHE A 252 -15.38 15.24 14.17
N MET A 253 -14.54 15.36 13.14
CA MET A 253 -13.46 16.34 13.08
C MET A 253 -13.91 17.71 12.58
N GLU A 254 -15.01 17.79 11.82
CA GLU A 254 -15.55 19.04 11.24
C GLU A 254 -15.65 20.23 12.23
N PRO A 255 -16.09 20.07 13.49
CA PRO A 255 -16.16 21.19 14.45
C PRO A 255 -14.79 21.68 14.95
N TYR A 256 -13.75 20.86 14.84
CA TYR A 256 -12.41 21.11 15.40
C TYR A 256 -11.39 21.50 14.32
N ASP A 257 -11.54 20.91 13.14
CA ASP A 257 -10.70 21.10 11.97
C ASP A 257 -11.59 21.04 10.71
N PRO A 258 -12.13 22.19 10.28
CA PRO A 258 -13.02 22.26 9.11
C PRO A 258 -12.36 21.81 7.80
N GLU A 259 -11.02 21.79 7.73
CA GLU A 259 -10.23 21.38 6.57
C GLU A 259 -9.62 19.98 6.76
N PHE A 260 -10.19 19.18 7.66
CA PHE A 260 -9.70 17.84 7.94
C PHE A 260 -9.77 16.92 6.70
N SER A 261 -8.61 16.46 6.24
CA SER A 261 -8.50 15.39 5.24
C SER A 261 -8.41 14.01 5.88
N TYR A 262 -9.39 13.16 5.54
CA TYR A 262 -9.37 11.76 5.95
C TYR A 262 -8.19 11.00 5.35
N GLU A 263 -7.81 11.29 4.12
CA GLU A 263 -6.69 10.61 3.45
C GLU A 263 -5.34 10.97 4.05
N ALA A 264 -5.15 12.24 4.44
CA ALA A 264 -3.96 12.66 5.18
C ALA A 264 -3.91 11.97 6.55
N PHE A 265 -5.05 11.93 7.26
CA PHE A 265 -5.18 11.19 8.51
C PHE A 265 -4.90 9.69 8.34
N GLU A 266 -5.44 9.05 7.32
CA GLU A 266 -5.24 7.63 7.03
C GLU A 266 -3.76 7.32 6.77
N GLY A 267 -3.10 8.14 5.93
CA GLY A 267 -1.65 8.05 5.72
C GLY A 267 -0.87 8.21 7.02
N ARG A 268 -1.28 9.13 7.89
CA ARG A 268 -0.66 9.35 9.20
C ARG A 268 -0.72 8.12 10.08
N VAL A 269 -1.92 7.55 10.24
CA VAL A 269 -2.13 6.35 11.05
C VAL A 269 -1.26 5.20 10.57
N LEU A 270 -1.15 5.01 9.25
CA LEU A 270 -0.30 3.97 8.68
C LEU A 270 1.18 4.21 8.97
N SER A 271 1.66 5.46 8.91
CA SER A 271 3.03 5.82 9.26
C SER A 271 3.33 5.48 10.74
N LEU A 272 2.43 5.86 11.66
CA LEU A 272 2.57 5.54 13.08
C LEU A 272 2.60 4.02 13.33
N LEU A 273 1.66 3.27 12.73
CA LEU A 273 1.60 1.81 12.86
C LEU A 273 2.87 1.15 12.33
N ARG A 274 3.36 1.56 11.16
CA ARG A 274 4.58 1.04 10.54
C ARG A 274 5.80 1.31 11.40
N THR A 275 5.93 2.53 11.93
CA THR A 275 7.02 2.90 12.83
C THR A 275 7.06 1.98 14.03
N ILE A 276 5.94 1.76 14.73
CA ILE A 276 5.90 0.88 15.91
C ILE A 276 6.20 -0.59 15.56
N VAL A 277 5.70 -1.09 14.41
CA VAL A 277 5.89 -2.48 13.99
C VAL A 277 7.32 -2.77 13.55
N PHE A 278 7.99 -1.82 12.89
CA PHE A 278 9.32 -2.00 12.33
C PHE A 278 10.46 -1.53 13.24
N SER A 279 10.19 -0.65 14.20
CA SER A 279 11.18 -0.25 15.21
C SER A 279 11.49 -1.39 16.18
N ASP A 280 12.76 -1.52 16.54
CA ASP A 280 13.25 -2.50 17.53
C ASP A 280 13.07 -2.01 18.95
N ASP A 281 13.40 -0.73 19.18
CA ASP A 281 13.19 -0.05 20.45
C ASP A 281 11.89 0.74 20.35
N ARG A 282 10.85 0.22 21.00
CA ARG A 282 9.53 0.85 21.02
C ARG A 282 9.36 1.81 22.19
N ASP A 283 10.18 1.67 23.23
CA ASP A 283 10.09 2.47 24.45
C ASP A 283 10.71 3.86 24.26
N SER A 284 11.65 3.99 23.31
CA SER A 284 12.24 5.28 22.93
C SER A 284 11.36 6.12 21.98
N LEU A 285 10.30 5.53 21.42
CA LEU A 285 9.45 6.18 20.41
C LEU A 285 8.52 7.21 21.04
N THR A 286 8.44 8.41 20.46
CA THR A 286 7.44 9.42 20.85
C THR A 286 6.02 9.06 20.41
N VAL A 287 5.92 8.23 19.37
CA VAL A 287 4.65 7.84 18.74
C VAL A 287 3.89 6.77 19.53
N TRP A 288 4.52 6.17 20.54
CA TRP A 288 3.98 5.08 21.35
C TRP A 288 4.01 5.43 22.84
N GLU A 289 2.86 5.28 23.50
CA GLU A 289 2.74 5.47 24.96
C GLU A 289 2.02 4.29 25.64
N GLY A 290 1.81 3.19 24.92
CA GLY A 290 1.13 2.04 25.47
C GLY A 290 2.03 1.19 26.36
N SER A 291 1.44 0.56 27.37
CA SER A 291 2.13 -0.39 28.26
C SER A 291 1.91 -1.86 27.88
N ARG A 292 1.28 -2.12 26.72
CA ARG A 292 1.04 -3.49 26.26
C ARG A 292 2.28 -4.13 25.68
N ASP A 293 2.37 -5.45 25.85
CA ASP A 293 3.32 -6.27 25.12
C ASP A 293 2.99 -6.30 23.61
N LEU A 294 3.96 -5.90 22.80
CA LEU A 294 3.91 -5.85 21.35
C LEU A 294 4.75 -6.95 20.68
N SER A 295 5.26 -7.93 21.44
CA SER A 295 6.07 -9.05 20.94
C SER A 295 5.48 -9.77 19.73
N SER A 296 4.14 -9.82 19.64
CA SER A 296 3.42 -10.42 18.50
C SER A 296 3.68 -9.75 17.14
N PHE A 297 4.25 -8.55 17.12
CA PHE A 297 4.59 -7.78 15.91
C PHE A 297 6.06 -7.92 15.50
N ASP A 298 6.92 -8.50 16.35
CA ASP A 298 8.37 -8.60 16.10
C ASP A 298 8.67 -9.45 14.87
N ASP A 299 7.92 -10.54 14.70
CA ASP A 299 8.03 -11.50 13.60
C ASP A 299 7.56 -10.96 12.22
N ILE A 300 6.95 -9.77 12.17
CA ILE A 300 6.44 -9.18 10.92
C ILE A 300 7.61 -8.60 10.14
N ALA A 301 7.89 -9.16 8.97
CA ALA A 301 8.98 -8.72 8.10
C ALA A 301 8.54 -7.67 7.06
N ASP A 302 7.29 -7.72 6.61
CA ASP A 302 6.69 -6.75 5.70
C ASP A 302 5.20 -6.57 6.04
N MET A 303 4.65 -5.38 5.81
CA MET A 303 3.28 -5.01 6.13
C MET A 303 2.68 -4.15 5.01
N GLN A 304 1.65 -4.67 4.34
CA GLN A 304 1.01 -4.00 3.20
C GLN A 304 -0.40 -3.56 3.53
N TYR A 305 -0.70 -2.29 3.23
CA TYR A 305 -2.02 -1.72 3.44
C TYR A 305 -3.00 -2.15 2.36
N ARG A 306 -4.21 -2.56 2.78
CA ARG A 306 -5.25 -3.05 1.88
C ARG A 306 -6.33 -2.01 1.53
N GLY A 307 -6.10 -0.73 1.84
CA GLY A 307 -7.02 0.36 1.48
C GLY A 307 -8.26 0.48 2.38
N ALA A 308 -8.22 -0.06 3.61
CA ALA A 308 -9.34 0.05 4.54
C ALA A 308 -8.91 0.35 5.98
N LEU A 309 -9.43 1.46 6.52
CA LEU A 309 -9.29 1.88 7.91
C LEU A 309 -10.68 2.05 8.52
N TYR A 310 -11.03 1.21 9.49
CA TYR A 310 -12.34 1.26 10.13
C TYR A 310 -12.29 2.03 11.43
N ILE A 311 -13.04 3.12 11.53
CA ILE A 311 -13.17 3.91 12.74
C ILE A 311 -14.36 3.40 13.57
N ARG A 312 -14.05 2.84 14.74
CA ARG A 312 -15.03 2.25 15.65
C ARG A 312 -15.67 3.34 16.51
N LYS A 313 -14.85 4.13 17.19
CA LYS A 313 -15.28 5.09 18.20
C LYS A 313 -14.43 6.35 18.13
N CYS A 314 -15.06 7.50 18.26
CA CYS A 314 -14.41 8.79 18.43
C CYS A 314 -15.02 9.44 19.67
N GLU A 315 -14.18 9.89 20.60
CA GLU A 315 -14.61 10.54 21.83
C GLU A 315 -13.70 11.71 22.14
N VAL A 316 -14.26 12.70 22.84
CA VAL A 316 -13.50 13.80 23.44
C VAL A 316 -13.50 13.56 24.94
N THR A 317 -12.33 13.29 25.50
CA THR A 317 -12.14 13.10 26.95
C THR A 317 -11.38 14.30 27.48
N GLY A 318 -12.10 15.28 28.03
CA GLY A 318 -11.50 16.55 28.47
C GLY A 318 -10.92 17.33 27.29
N SER A 319 -9.60 17.58 27.30
CA SER A 319 -8.85 18.27 26.24
C SER A 319 -8.17 17.30 25.25
N GLN A 320 -8.59 16.04 25.21
CA GLN A 320 -7.99 15.01 24.34
C GLN A 320 -9.02 14.35 23.42
N PHE A 321 -8.67 14.26 22.14
CA PHE A 321 -9.33 13.41 21.17
C PHE A 321 -8.86 11.98 21.33
N ARG A 322 -9.80 11.03 21.40
CA ARG A 322 -9.53 9.60 21.43
C ARG A 322 -10.25 8.91 20.29
N VAL A 323 -9.50 8.23 19.43
CA VAL A 323 -10.03 7.55 18.24
C VAL A 323 -9.64 6.07 18.27
N GLU A 324 -10.63 5.20 18.35
CA GLU A 324 -10.44 3.75 18.24
C GLU A 324 -10.65 3.29 16.80
N GLY A 325 -9.63 2.69 16.20
CA GLY A 325 -9.64 2.26 14.82
C GLY A 325 -9.19 0.82 14.61
N THR A 326 -9.37 0.33 13.39
CA THR A 326 -8.88 -0.97 12.93
C THR A 326 -8.32 -0.84 11.52
N ALA A 327 -7.03 -1.10 11.35
CA ALA A 327 -6.36 -1.15 10.06
C ALA A 327 -6.40 -2.57 9.49
N PHE A 328 -6.69 -2.69 8.20
CA PHE A 328 -6.68 -3.97 7.49
C PHE A 328 -5.40 -4.11 6.67
N LEU A 329 -4.59 -5.11 7.03
CA LEU A 329 -3.21 -5.25 6.57
C LEU A 329 -2.97 -6.68 6.08
N THR A 330 -2.00 -6.81 5.18
CA THR A 330 -1.42 -8.10 4.78
C THR A 330 -0.01 -8.15 5.35
N ASP A 331 0.16 -8.97 6.38
CA ASP A 331 1.43 -9.11 7.09
C ASP A 331 2.20 -10.29 6.51
N THR A 332 3.49 -10.07 6.27
CA THR A 332 4.41 -11.09 5.75
C THR A 332 5.32 -11.57 6.86
N TYR A 333 5.32 -12.88 7.04
CA TYR A 333 6.15 -13.59 8.01
C TYR A 333 7.26 -14.34 7.30
N ILE A 334 8.50 -14.08 7.70
CA ILE A 334 9.69 -14.70 7.12
C ILE A 334 10.32 -15.59 8.19
N ARG A 335 10.12 -16.91 8.05
CA ARG A 335 10.83 -17.93 8.85
C ARG A 335 11.68 -18.79 7.93
N ARG A 336 11.29 -20.06 7.75
CA ARG A 336 11.84 -20.94 6.69
C ARG A 336 11.20 -20.70 5.33
N THR A 337 9.92 -20.36 5.33
CA THR A 337 9.14 -19.99 4.14
C THR A 337 8.49 -18.64 4.36
N VAL A 338 8.21 -17.95 3.26
CA VAL A 338 7.49 -16.67 3.27
C VAL A 338 6.00 -16.97 3.31
N ARG A 339 5.29 -16.48 4.34
CA ARG A 339 3.83 -16.61 4.47
C ARG A 339 3.21 -15.24 4.57
N GLU A 340 2.12 -15.02 3.83
CA GLU A 340 1.32 -13.81 3.91
C GLU A 340 0.03 -14.14 4.66
N LYS A 341 -0.40 -13.25 5.55
CA LYS A 341 -1.63 -13.41 6.31
C LYS A 341 -2.37 -12.08 6.37
N ASP A 342 -3.66 -12.13 6.07
CA ASP A 342 -4.54 -11.00 6.33
C ASP A 342 -4.75 -10.85 7.83
N GLU A 343 -4.32 -9.73 8.38
CA GLU A 343 -4.53 -9.40 9.77
C GLU A 343 -5.23 -8.05 9.91
N LYS A 344 -5.80 -7.87 11.10
CA LYS A 344 -6.49 -6.65 11.48
C LYS A 344 -5.78 -6.14 12.72
N ILE A 345 -5.27 -4.93 12.65
CA ILE A 345 -4.62 -4.28 13.80
C ILE A 345 -5.61 -3.28 14.38
N ARG A 346 -6.05 -3.52 15.62
CA ARG A 346 -6.79 -2.53 16.40
C ARG A 346 -5.81 -1.58 17.04
N PHE A 347 -6.12 -0.30 16.98
CA PHE A 347 -5.31 0.74 17.59
C PHE A 347 -6.20 1.79 18.25
N VAL A 348 -5.62 2.54 19.18
CA VAL A 348 -6.23 3.70 19.83
C VAL A 348 -5.29 4.87 19.64
N LEU A 349 -5.79 5.94 19.02
CA LEU A 349 -5.08 7.19 18.84
C LEU A 349 -5.51 8.21 19.89
N ILE A 350 -4.55 9.01 20.34
CA ILE A 350 -4.79 10.15 21.22
C ILE A 350 -4.12 11.39 20.63
N LYS A 351 -4.80 12.53 20.68
CA LYS A 351 -4.26 13.85 20.32
C LYS A 351 -4.85 14.91 21.24
N GLU A 352 -4.08 15.91 21.65
CA GLU A 352 -4.62 17.05 22.40
C GLU A 352 -5.36 18.05 21.48
N SER A 353 -6.46 18.61 21.98
CA SER A 353 -7.36 19.50 21.23
C SER A 353 -6.81 20.92 21.01
N GLY A 354 -5.57 21.18 21.42
CA GLY A 354 -5.00 22.53 21.50
C GLY A 354 -4.59 23.18 20.18
N ARG A 355 -4.40 22.42 19.09
CA ARG A 355 -4.06 22.96 17.75
C ARG A 355 -4.60 22.10 16.60
N SER A 356 -5.06 22.76 15.53
CA SER A 356 -5.43 22.11 14.27
C SER A 356 -4.25 21.33 13.70
N ALA A 357 -4.52 20.22 13.01
CA ALA A 357 -3.47 19.50 12.29
C ALA A 357 -3.04 20.36 11.10
N GLU A 358 -1.76 20.71 10.97
CA GLU A 358 -1.26 21.24 9.71
C GLU A 358 -1.27 20.10 8.67
N PRO A 359 -1.96 20.23 7.52
CA PRO A 359 -2.01 19.17 6.50
C PRO A 359 -0.63 18.76 5.95
N GLY A 360 0.36 19.66 6.03
CA GLY A 360 1.77 19.42 5.70
C GLY A 360 2.67 19.07 6.89
N PHE A 361 2.11 18.67 8.05
CA PHE A 361 2.90 18.28 9.21
C PHE A 361 3.53 16.88 9.00
N SER A 362 4.81 16.85 8.64
CA SER A 362 5.65 15.66 8.75
C SER A 362 6.11 15.48 10.20
N ILE A 363 6.12 14.25 10.75
CA ILE A 363 6.55 14.00 12.16
C ILE A 363 8.01 14.42 12.38
N HIS A 364 8.77 14.47 11.29
CA HIS A 364 10.15 14.89 11.23
C HIS A 364 10.30 16.44 11.25
N ARG A 365 9.19 17.19 11.33
CA ARG A 365 9.12 18.66 11.41
C ARG A 365 8.93 19.10 12.86
N VAL A 366 9.94 18.85 13.70
CA VAL A 366 9.88 19.19 15.12
C VAL A 366 11.02 20.10 15.53
N SER A 367 10.65 21.23 16.12
CA SER A 367 11.51 22.10 16.93
C SER A 367 11.26 21.85 18.41
N CYS A 368 12.34 21.70 19.18
CA CYS A 368 12.29 21.63 20.63
C CYS A 368 11.82 22.98 21.20
N GLU A 369 10.77 22.98 22.03
CA GLU A 369 10.24 24.21 22.63
C GLU A 369 11.22 24.87 23.61
N THR A 370 12.18 24.11 24.16
CA THR A 370 13.13 24.63 25.15
C THR A 370 14.36 25.26 24.52
N CYS A 371 14.96 24.60 23.52
CA CYS A 371 16.23 25.06 22.93
C CYS A 371 16.11 25.54 21.49
N GLY A 372 14.93 25.42 20.86
CA GLY A 372 14.72 25.73 19.44
C GLY A 372 15.41 24.76 18.47
N GLY A 373 16.13 23.75 18.97
CA GLY A 373 16.84 22.77 18.15
C GLY A 373 15.87 21.92 17.33
N SER A 374 16.17 21.74 16.05
CA SER A 374 15.40 20.86 15.15
C SER A 374 15.98 19.45 15.18
N PHE A 375 15.13 18.44 15.39
CA PHE A 375 15.52 17.04 15.44
C PHE A 375 14.37 16.13 14.96
N ASP A 376 14.71 14.89 14.61
CA ASP A 376 13.74 13.87 14.24
C ASP A 376 13.06 13.29 15.48
N ALA A 377 11.87 13.81 15.80
CA ALA A 377 11.13 13.42 16.99
C ALA A 377 10.53 12.01 16.90
N MET A 378 10.55 11.33 15.76
CA MET A 378 9.99 9.97 15.63
C MET A 378 10.66 8.94 16.53
N HIS A 379 11.98 9.04 16.68
CA HIS A 379 12.82 8.01 17.28
C HIS A 379 13.25 8.31 18.72
N GLN A 380 13.13 9.56 19.12
CA GLN A 380 13.72 10.05 20.35
C GLN A 380 12.69 10.92 21.05
N ASN A 381 12.20 10.40 22.18
CA ASN A 381 11.37 11.14 23.11
C ASN A 381 12.14 12.17 23.94
N ILE A 382 13.45 12.32 23.70
CA ILE A 382 14.32 13.28 24.35
C ILE A 382 15.03 14.10 23.28
N CYS A 383 15.06 15.42 23.45
CA CYS A 383 15.81 16.29 22.54
C CYS A 383 17.33 16.04 22.67
N PRO A 384 18.05 15.74 21.58
CA PRO A 384 19.48 15.43 21.62
C PRO A 384 20.35 16.62 22.02
N TYR A 385 19.84 17.84 21.90
CA TYR A 385 20.59 19.06 22.20
C TYR A 385 20.47 19.51 23.66
N CYS A 386 19.29 19.37 24.27
CA CYS A 386 19.02 19.91 25.61
C CYS A 386 18.59 18.85 26.64
N GLY A 387 18.35 17.60 26.23
CA GLY A 387 17.97 16.51 27.12
C GLY A 387 16.53 16.59 27.66
N ASN A 388 15.72 17.55 27.22
CA ASN A 388 14.33 17.63 27.65
C ASN A 388 13.42 16.63 26.92
N PRO A 389 12.42 16.07 27.61
CA PRO A 389 11.44 15.19 26.98
C PRO A 389 10.58 15.97 25.98
N TYR A 390 10.30 15.33 24.85
CA TYR A 390 9.47 15.87 23.79
C TYR A 390 8.13 15.14 23.73
N ASP A 391 7.05 15.86 23.97
CA ASP A 391 5.69 15.32 23.97
C ASP A 391 4.99 15.60 22.63
N LEU A 392 4.88 14.56 21.80
CA LEU A 392 4.27 14.66 20.47
C LEU A 392 2.75 14.88 20.54
N LYS A 393 2.08 14.48 21.63
CA LYS A 393 0.60 14.54 21.77
C LYS A 393 0.01 15.93 21.64
N LYS A 394 0.82 16.94 21.99
CA LYS A 394 0.47 18.36 21.91
C LYS A 394 0.37 18.86 20.47
N LYS A 395 1.10 18.23 19.56
CA LYS A 395 1.19 18.65 18.15
C LYS A 395 0.50 17.67 17.21
N ASP A 396 0.47 16.37 17.54
CA ASP A 396 -0.03 15.35 16.63
C ASP A 396 -0.56 14.09 17.33
N TRP A 397 -1.14 13.18 16.54
CA TRP A 397 -1.64 11.89 16.97
C TRP A 397 -0.52 10.95 17.40
N ILE A 398 -0.73 10.27 18.53
CA ILE A 398 0.09 9.15 18.98
C ILE A 398 -0.76 7.89 19.13
N ILE A 399 -0.13 6.72 19.19
CA ILE A 399 -0.80 5.47 19.48
C ILE A 399 -0.63 5.13 20.97
N SER A 400 -1.75 4.97 21.67
CA SER A 400 -1.78 4.61 23.11
C SER A 400 -2.06 3.13 23.36
N ASP A 401 -2.68 2.44 22.40
CA ASP A 401 -2.94 1.01 22.49
C ASP A 401 -2.91 0.39 21.09
N MET A 402 -2.34 -0.81 20.95
CA MET A 402 -2.24 -1.54 19.69
C MET A 402 -2.28 -3.05 19.93
N ARG A 403 -3.09 -3.77 19.13
CA ARG A 403 -3.16 -5.25 19.20
C ARG A 403 -3.72 -5.87 17.92
N LYS A 404 -3.42 -7.15 17.70
CA LYS A 404 -4.08 -7.97 16.67
C LYS A 404 -5.54 -8.28 17.08
N ALA A 405 -6.45 -8.21 16.11
CA ALA A 405 -7.90 -8.11 16.33
C ALA A 405 -8.67 -9.42 16.31
#